data_AF-A0A4R6S634-F1
#
_entry.id   AF-A0A4R6S634-F1
#
_cell.length_a   1.000
_cell.length_b   1.000
_cell.length_c   1.000
_cell.angle_alpha   90.00
_cell.angle_beta   90.00
_cell.angle_gamma   90.00
#
_symmetry.space_group_name_H-M   'P 1'
#
loop_
_entity.id
_entity.type
_entity.pdbx_description
1 polymer ?
#
loop_
_entity_poly.entity_id
_entity_poly.type
_entity_poly.pdbx_seq_one_letter_code
_entity_poly.pdbx_strand_id
1 'polypeptide(L)'
;MEFLVRSTTSFPPGLSAQDILDLRGQERTLAMALRADGILKRLWRLPGKQGTLGLYETKDATHLHDVLTSLPLFPYLTVEVEALATHPQEMTTDVAAAVPASGNGSRGSR
;
A
#
# COMPACT_ATOMS: atom_id res chain seq x y z
N MET A 1 -8.86 2.86 -5.59
CA MET A 1 -9.35 2.22 -4.34
C MET A 1 -8.15 1.69 -3.59
N GLU A 2 -8.10 1.87 -2.28
CA GLU A 2 -7.01 1.38 -1.44
C GLU A 2 -7.39 0.07 -0.75
N PHE A 3 -6.42 -0.82 -0.65
CA PHE A 3 -6.59 -2.13 -0.02
C PHE A 3 -5.40 -2.43 0.88
N LEU A 4 -5.70 -2.90 2.10
CA LEU A 4 -4.71 -3.51 2.96
C LEU A 4 -4.69 -5.01 2.68
N VAL A 5 -3.52 -5.52 2.31
CA VAL A 5 -3.34 -6.92 1.95
C VAL A 5 -2.34 -7.55 2.90
N ARG A 6 -2.78 -8.56 3.64
CA ARG A 6 -1.89 -9.40 4.45
C ARG A 6 -1.63 -10.69 3.68
N SER A 7 -0.35 -11.04 3.54
CA SER A 7 0.05 -12.29 2.89
C SER A 7 0.94 -13.10 3.83
N THR A 8 0.63 -14.38 4.00
CA THR A 8 1.46 -15.33 4.75
C THR A 8 1.92 -16.42 3.80
N THR A 9 3.22 -16.69 3.75
CA THR A 9 3.79 -17.69 2.83
C THR A 9 3.98 -19.01 3.55
N SER A 10 3.54 -20.10 2.93
CA SER A 10 3.80 -21.47 3.37
C SER A 10 4.19 -22.33 2.17
N PHE A 11 5.43 -22.83 2.17
CA PHE A 11 5.91 -23.71 1.10
C PHE A 11 5.66 -25.17 1.48
N PRO A 12 5.23 -26.03 0.53
CA PRO A 12 5.10 -27.45 0.78
C PRO A 12 6.48 -28.10 1.00
N PRO A 13 6.53 -29.22 1.74
CA PRO A 13 7.75 -30.00 1.85
C PRO A 13 8.16 -30.52 0.46
N GLY A 14 9.43 -30.37 0.10
CA GLY A 14 9.98 -30.88 -1.16
C GLY A 14 10.44 -29.82 -2.16
N LEU A 15 10.12 -28.53 -1.98
CA LEU A 15 10.80 -27.47 -2.74
C LEU A 15 12.26 -27.36 -2.32
N SER A 16 13.17 -27.26 -3.30
CA SER A 16 14.57 -27.01 -3.00
C SER A 16 14.76 -25.57 -2.50
N ALA A 17 15.86 -25.34 -1.76
CA ALA A 17 16.22 -24.00 -1.32
C ALA A 17 16.46 -23.05 -2.51
N GLN A 18 16.94 -23.59 -3.64
CA GLN A 18 17.18 -22.82 -4.86
C GLN A 18 15.85 -22.39 -5.50
N ASP A 19 14.87 -23.29 -5.61
CA ASP A 19 13.55 -22.94 -6.17
C ASP A 19 12.86 -21.84 -5.35
N ILE A 20 12.94 -21.93 -4.01
CA ILE A 20 12.40 -20.91 -3.11
C ILE A 20 13.12 -19.57 -3.30
N LEU A 21 14.44 -19.60 -3.50
CA LEU A 21 15.23 -18.38 -3.74
C LEU A 21 14.83 -17.74 -5.07
N ASP A 22 14.69 -18.53 -6.13
CA ASP A 22 14.33 -18.07 -7.47
C ASP A 22 12.91 -17.48 -7.48
N LEU A 23 11.94 -18.16 -6.86
CA LEU A 23 10.58 -17.66 -6.67
C LEU A 23 10.57 -16.30 -5.94
N ARG A 24 11.34 -16.18 -4.86
CA ARG A 24 11.46 -14.91 -4.11
C ARG A 24 12.14 -13.82 -4.95
N GLY A 25 13.07 -14.18 -5.82
CA GLY A 25 13.71 -13.26 -6.75
C GLY A 25 12.72 -12.69 -7.77
N GLN A 26 11.93 -13.57 -8.40
CA GLN A 26 10.88 -13.18 -9.35
C GLN A 26 9.80 -12.33 -8.67
N GLU A 27 9.35 -12.75 -7.49
CA GLU A 27 8.40 -12.01 -6.66
C GLU A 27 8.90 -10.59 -6.37
N ARG A 28 10.17 -10.46 -5.98
CA ARG A 28 10.79 -9.17 -5.70
C ARG A 28 10.79 -8.28 -6.95
N THR A 29 11.13 -8.82 -8.11
CA THR A 29 11.16 -8.08 -9.38
C THR A 29 9.77 -7.54 -9.72
N LEU A 30 8.73 -8.38 -9.64
CA LEU A 30 7.36 -7.95 -9.89
C LEU A 30 6.87 -6.93 -8.86
N ALA A 31 7.15 -7.13 -7.57
CA ALA A 31 6.82 -6.17 -6.53
C ALA A 31 7.50 -4.81 -6.73
N MET A 32 8.71 -4.78 -7.27
CA MET A 32 9.39 -3.53 -7.65
C MET A 32 8.73 -2.84 -8.84
N ALA A 33 8.28 -3.60 -9.85
CA ALA A 33 7.51 -3.06 -10.98
C ALA A 33 6.18 -2.46 -10.49
N LEU A 34 5.42 -3.20 -9.67
CA LEU A 34 4.16 -2.71 -9.10
C LEU A 34 4.34 -1.43 -8.26
N ARG A 35 5.49 -1.27 -7.59
CA ARG A 35 5.84 -0.02 -6.91
C ARG A 35 6.09 1.12 -7.89
N ALA A 36 6.81 0.87 -8.97
CA ALA A 36 7.08 1.86 -10.01
C ALA A 36 5.78 2.31 -10.70
N ASP A 37 4.83 1.39 -10.89
CA ASP A 37 3.51 1.66 -11.48
C ASP A 37 2.53 2.32 -10.49
N GLY A 38 2.96 2.54 -9.24
CA GLY A 38 2.14 3.18 -8.20
C GLY A 38 1.01 2.30 -7.65
N ILE A 39 0.98 1.01 -8.02
CA ILE A 39 0.02 0.02 -7.54
C ILE A 39 0.37 -0.42 -6.11
N LEU A 40 1.62 -0.81 -5.86
CA LEU A 40 2.09 -1.16 -4.52
C LEU A 40 2.64 0.10 -3.84
N LYS A 41 1.85 0.72 -2.96
CA LYS A 41 2.25 1.96 -2.26
C LYS A 41 3.27 1.71 -1.17
N ARG A 42 3.00 0.73 -0.31
CA ARG A 42 3.83 0.41 0.85
C ARG A 42 3.84 -1.08 1.10
N LEU A 43 4.95 -1.58 1.63
CA LEU A 43 5.10 -2.99 1.98
C LEU A 43 5.92 -3.06 3.26
N TRP A 44 5.43 -3.83 4.21
CA TRP A 44 6.05 -4.08 5.50
C TRP A 44 6.26 -5.57 5.69
N ARG A 45 7.34 -5.93 6.39
CA ARG A 45 7.53 -7.28 6.94
C ARG A 45 6.85 -7.34 8.31
N LEU A 46 6.24 -8.46 8.63
CA LEU A 46 5.64 -8.71 9.94
C LEU A 46 6.68 -9.40 10.85
N PRO A 47 7.22 -8.74 11.89
CA PRO A 47 8.17 -9.38 12.80
C PRO A 47 7.58 -10.62 13.48
N GLY A 48 8.34 -11.71 13.53
CA GLY A 48 7.89 -12.98 14.11
C GLY A 48 6.92 -13.79 13.24
N LYS A 49 6.57 -13.32 12.03
CA LYS A 49 5.70 -14.05 11.10
C LYS A 49 6.37 -14.21 9.73
N GLN A 50 6.08 -15.30 9.03
CA GLN A 50 6.48 -15.50 7.64
C GLN A 50 5.48 -14.82 6.69
N GLY A 51 5.32 -13.50 6.86
CA GLY A 51 4.33 -12.75 6.10
C GLY A 51 4.65 -11.27 5.95
N THR A 52 3.86 -10.65 5.08
CA THR A 52 3.95 -9.24 4.73
C THR A 52 2.60 -8.56 4.91
N LEU A 53 2.65 -7.24 5.03
CA LEU A 53 1.49 -6.36 4.93
C LEU A 53 1.76 -5.37 3.81
N GLY A 54 0.85 -5.24 2.86
CA GLY A 54 0.96 -4.33 1.73
C GLY A 54 -0.21 -3.36 1.68
N LEU A 55 0.08 -2.11 1.32
CA LEU A 55 -0.93 -1.13 0.92
C LEU A 55 -0.92 -1.06 -0.61
N TYR A 56 -2.02 -1.45 -1.23
CA TYR A 56 -2.21 -1.44 -2.66
C TYR A 56 -3.23 -0.37 -3.05
N GLU A 57 -2.99 0.32 -4.16
CA GLU A 57 -3.96 1.19 -4.81
C GLU A 57 -4.26 0.65 -6.21
N THR A 58 -5.49 0.23 -6.44
CA THR A 58 -5.94 -0.30 -7.74
C THR A 58 -7.24 0.37 -8.18
N LYS A 59 -7.62 0.14 -9.44
CA LYS A 59 -8.88 0.66 -10.00
C LYS A 59 -10.10 0.14 -9.21
N ASP A 60 -10.12 -1.17 -8.98
CA ASP A 60 -11.20 -1.90 -8.33
C ASP A 60 -10.66 -3.22 -7.73
N ALA A 61 -11.54 -3.99 -7.09
CA ALA A 61 -11.20 -5.27 -6.48
C ALA A 61 -10.78 -6.35 -7.51
N THR A 62 -11.31 -6.29 -8.74
CA THR A 62 -10.93 -7.22 -9.81
C THR A 62 -9.49 -6.96 -10.25
N HIS A 63 -9.13 -5.70 -10.47
CA HIS A 63 -7.74 -5.33 -10.79
C HIS A 63 -6.78 -5.74 -9.65
N LEU A 64 -7.19 -5.61 -8.39
CA LEU A 64 -6.39 -6.13 -7.28
C LEU A 64 -6.21 -7.66 -7.36
N HIS A 65 -7.29 -8.40 -7.64
CA HIS A 65 -7.21 -9.85 -7.79
C HIS A 65 -6.23 -10.25 -8.91
N ASP A 66 -6.28 -9.58 -10.06
CA ASP A 66 -5.37 -9.83 -11.18
C ASP A 66 -3.91 -9.56 -10.78
N VAL A 67 -3.66 -8.47 -10.06
CA VAL A 67 -2.33 -8.15 -9.52
C VAL A 67 -1.85 -9.25 -8.56
N LEU A 68 -2.68 -9.66 -7.60
CA LEU A 68 -2.28 -10.67 -6.60
C LEU A 68 -2.06 -12.04 -7.22
N THR A 69 -2.91 -12.46 -8.16
CA THR A 69 -2.78 -13.73 -8.87
C THR A 69 -1.59 -13.77 -9.84
N SER A 70 -1.09 -12.61 -10.27
CA SER A 70 0.13 -12.51 -11.08
C SER A 70 1.42 -12.74 -10.28
N LEU A 71 1.35 -12.71 -8.94
CA LEU A 71 2.53 -12.90 -8.08
C LEU A 71 3.06 -14.35 -8.20
N PRO A 72 4.35 -14.55 -8.48
CA PRO A 72 4.98 -15.88 -8.50
C PRO A 72 4.75 -16.68 -7.22
N LEU A 73 4.64 -16.02 -6.06
CA LEU A 73 4.37 -16.69 -4.80
C LEU A 73 2.89 -17.02 -4.57
N PHE A 74 1.94 -16.50 -5.36
CA PHE A 74 0.50 -16.64 -5.12
C PHE A 74 0.04 -18.07 -4.77
N PRO A 75 0.53 -19.15 -5.42
CA PRO A 75 0.14 -20.52 -5.07
C PRO A 75 0.50 -20.95 -3.63
N TYR A 76 1.42 -20.23 -2.98
CA TYR A 76 1.94 -20.50 -1.64
C TYR A 76 1.50 -19.45 -0.61
N LEU A 77 0.65 -18.50 -1.01
CA LEU A 77 0.18 -17.42 -0.14
C LEU A 77 -1.21 -17.72 0.41
N THR A 78 -1.37 -17.55 1.71
CA THR A 78 -2.67 -17.21 2.30
C THR A 78 -2.79 -15.69 2.28
N VAL A 79 -3.83 -15.19 1.60
CA VAL A 79 -4.05 -13.76 1.40
C VAL A 79 -5.36 -13.31 2.06
N GLU A 80 -5.28 -12.25 2.84
CA GLU A 80 -6.42 -11.54 3.43
C GLU A 80 -6.44 -10.11 2.85
N VAL A 81 -7.61 -9.66 2.39
CA VAL A 81 -7.79 -8.35 1.75
C VAL A 81 -8.86 -7.56 2.49
N GLU A 82 -8.52 -6.32 2.85
CA GLU A 82 -9.43 -5.36 3.45
C GLU A 82 -9.51 -4.12 2.56
N ALA A 83 -10.71 -3.77 2.08
CA ALA A 83 -10.93 -2.50 1.38
C ALA A 83 -10.91 -1.34 2.38
N LEU A 84 -10.18 -0.28 2.05
CA LEU A 84 -10.01 0.88 2.93
C LEU A 84 -10.86 2.05 2.46
N ALA A 85 -11.49 2.73 3.42
CA ALA A 85 -12.13 4.02 3.23
C ALA A 85 -11.24 5.12 3.80
N THR A 86 -11.25 6.30 3.17
CA THR A 86 -10.53 7.46 3.69
C THR A 86 -11.14 7.92 5.01
N HIS A 87 -10.35 7.94 6.08
CA HIS A 87 -10.79 8.45 7.37
C HIS A 87 -10.93 9.99 7.30
N PRO A 88 -11.98 10.60 7.89
CA PRO A 88 -12.16 12.07 7.85
C PRO A 88 -10.97 12.87 8.40
N GLN A 89 -10.19 12.30 9.32
CA GLN A 89 -8.99 12.96 9.87
C GLN A 89 -7.81 13.02 8.90
N GLU A 90 -7.79 12.18 7.86
CA GLU A 90 -6.79 12.28 6.78
C GLU A 90 -7.14 13.44 5.83
N MET A 91 -8.40 13.90 5.84
CA MET A 91 -8.84 15.11 5.14
C MET A 91 -8.42 16.35 5.94
N THR A 92 -7.13 16.49 6.22
CA THR A 92 -6.61 17.75 6.78
C THR A 92 -6.78 18.81 5.71
N THR A 93 -7.88 19.55 5.79
CA THR A 93 -8.08 20.76 5.01
C THR A 93 -6.95 21.71 5.42
N ASP A 94 -6.20 22.22 4.45
CA ASP A 94 -5.23 23.27 4.64
C ASP A 94 -5.96 24.58 5.02
N VAL A 95 -6.39 24.71 6.28
CA VAL A 95 -7.05 25.92 6.82
C VAL A 95 -5.99 26.93 7.31
N ALA A 96 -4.77 26.92 6.74
CA ALA A 96 -3.78 27.96 7.04
C ALA A 96 -3.87 29.19 6.11
N ALA A 97 -4.68 29.15 5.04
CA ALA A 97 -4.71 30.21 4.01
C ALA A 97 -5.88 31.22 4.11
N ALA A 98 -6.64 31.27 5.21
CA ALA A 98 -7.77 32.20 5.33
C ALA A 98 -7.88 32.87 6.70
N VAL A 99 -6.86 33.66 7.08
CA VAL A 99 -7.07 34.79 8.00
C VAL A 99 -7.02 36.05 7.14
N PRO A 100 -8.15 36.72 6.85
CA PRO A 100 -8.12 38.02 6.20
C PRO A 100 -7.48 39.03 7.17
N ALA A 101 -6.46 39.75 6.69
CA ALA A 101 -5.84 40.83 7.43
C ALA A 101 -6.89 41.88 7.81
N SER A 102 -7.18 42.01 9.11
CA SER A 102 -8.02 43.08 9.64
C SER A 102 -7.43 44.43 9.22
N GLY A 103 -8.27 45.20 8.52
CA GLY A 103 -7.93 46.48 7.91
C GLY A 103 -7.38 47.50 8.89
N ASN A 104 -6.34 48.20 8.42
CA ASN A 104 -5.79 49.40 9.02
C ASN A 104 -6.85 50.52 9.04
N GLY A 105 -7.50 50.71 10.19
CA GLY A 105 -8.38 51.84 10.45
C GLY A 105 -7.56 53.07 10.81
N SER A 106 -7.52 54.04 9.90
CA SER A 106 -6.98 55.36 10.14
C SER A 106 -7.64 56.04 11.34
N ARG A 107 -6.83 56.67 12.19
CA ARG A 107 -7.26 57.82 12.99
C ARG A 107 -6.30 58.95 12.73
N GLY A 108 -6.78 59.89 11.92
CA GLY A 108 -6.15 61.18 11.71
C GLY A 108 -6.26 62.09 12.93
N SER A 109 -5.26 62.97 13.02
CA SER A 109 -5.37 64.39 13.34
C SER A 109 -6.08 64.80 14.64
N ARG A 110 -5.29 65.23 15.62
CA ARG A 110 -5.23 66.62 16.13
C ARG A 110 -4.04 66.82 17.05
#